data_AF-A0A933FJ98-F1
#
_entry.id   AF-A0A933FJ98-F1
#
_cell.length_a   1.000
_cell.length_b   1.000
_cell.length_c   1.000
_cell.angle_alpha   90.00
_cell.angle_beta   90.00
_cell.angle_gamma   90.00
#
_symmetry.space_group_name_H-M   'P 1'
#
loop_
_entity.id
_entity.type
_entity.pdbx_description
1 polymer ?
#
loop_
_entity_poly.entity_id
_entity_poly.type
_entity_poly.pdbx_seq_one_letter_code
_entity_poly.pdbx_strand_id
1 'polypeptide(L)'
;MSPEGPSAKAASFLSSLKGGGRGGLGGGAAPSPAGDEAIRPLQRKIEELERKLAELAKAAAPPDDGEPPRAPSELMMYVHTRMELLERKLQEAQAEALRSNLLLHERERAQREAQKEVEDLFRTIQEQQRAARFDSALRDEVSAAQRRIQDLEVRLEEARLRSVPVDQVVRALKDAQAAETLAHEIEDRLRRAAPAPAPAEPPAAPGAAPPAPAPEPPAPPPSPPGFRDSGTALVLMAKIADLERQLEETRGERDQERSRRAQWENEVVGAIAEADDRWKRSGGIQVTIEAALETMASALKERKAAEAELNDALTQAQAEPPGSVMDPVLRVRITAAQERIARLQETLQGQLAMVQGWIQQNR
;
A
#
# COMPACT_ATOMS: atom_id res chain seq x y z
N MET A 1 -38.61 28.47 36.33
CA MET A 1 -38.00 29.11 35.15
C MET A 1 -36.95 28.15 34.64
N SER A 2 -37.31 27.39 33.60
CA SER A 2 -36.51 26.28 33.08
C SER A 2 -35.55 26.78 31.99
N PRO A 3 -34.31 26.26 31.93
CA PRO A 3 -33.32 26.66 30.94
C PRO A 3 -33.57 25.94 29.60
N GLU A 4 -33.77 26.70 28.52
CA GLU A 4 -33.71 26.18 27.16
C GLU A 4 -32.25 26.04 26.71
N GLY A 5 -31.85 24.81 26.39
CA GLY A 5 -30.51 24.46 25.94
C GLY A 5 -30.32 24.59 24.42
N PRO A 6 -29.10 24.87 23.94
CA PRO A 6 -28.78 24.99 22.52
C PRO A 6 -28.56 23.61 21.89
N SER A 7 -29.65 22.91 21.52
CA SER A 7 -29.60 21.60 20.85
C SER A 7 -30.11 21.61 19.39
N ALA A 8 -30.57 22.75 18.88
CA ALA A 8 -31.29 22.79 17.59
C ALA A 8 -30.43 23.13 16.35
N LYS A 9 -29.11 23.33 16.46
CA LYS A 9 -28.26 23.75 15.31
C LYS A 9 -27.35 22.66 14.73
N ALA A 10 -27.30 21.46 15.32
CA ALA A 10 -26.46 20.36 14.82
C ALA A 10 -27.16 19.46 13.77
N ALA A 11 -28.47 19.61 13.55
CA ALA A 11 -29.23 18.74 12.66
C ALA A 11 -29.29 19.20 11.18
N SER A 12 -28.75 20.38 10.83
CA SER A 12 -28.87 20.94 9.47
C SER A 12 -27.64 20.76 8.57
N PHE A 13 -26.53 20.20 9.08
CA PHE A 13 -25.33 19.96 8.24
C PHE A 13 -25.28 18.57 7.60
N LEU A 14 -26.04 17.60 8.11
CA LEU A 14 -26.04 16.22 7.57
C LEU A 14 -26.98 16.01 6.37
N SER A 15 -27.82 16.99 6.01
CA SER A 15 -28.69 16.91 4.83
C SER A 15 -28.07 17.47 3.55
N SER A 16 -26.89 18.12 3.61
CA SER A 16 -26.26 18.78 2.46
C SER A 16 -25.16 17.96 1.75
N LEU A 17 -24.79 16.78 2.26
CA LEU A 17 -23.73 15.93 1.69
C LEU A 17 -24.22 14.72 0.88
N LYS A 18 -25.52 14.68 0.53
CA LYS A 18 -26.12 13.59 -0.26
C LYS A 18 -26.35 13.93 -1.74
N GLY A 19 -25.75 15.00 -2.26
CA GLY A 19 -25.94 15.42 -3.65
C GLY A 19 -24.71 16.06 -4.27
N GLY A 20 -23.87 15.27 -4.95
CA GLY A 20 -22.91 15.82 -5.91
C GLY A 20 -21.69 14.94 -6.21
N GLY A 21 -21.65 14.38 -7.43
CA GLY A 21 -20.45 13.80 -8.07
C GLY A 21 -20.36 12.28 -7.93
N ARG A 22 -20.88 11.44 -8.83
CA ARG A 22 -20.68 11.35 -10.29
C ARG A 22 -19.19 11.20 -10.65
N GLY A 23 -18.70 9.98 -10.44
CA GLY A 23 -17.42 9.46 -10.93
C GLY A 23 -17.48 7.93 -10.98
N GLY A 24 -18.46 7.39 -11.69
CA GLY A 24 -18.71 5.95 -11.79
C GLY A 24 -17.82 5.30 -12.83
N LEU A 25 -16.84 4.52 -12.36
CA LEU A 25 -16.19 3.43 -13.08
C LEU A 25 -15.89 2.33 -12.07
N GLY A 26 -16.76 1.32 -12.02
CA GLY A 26 -16.68 0.23 -11.06
C GLY A 26 -18.01 -0.47 -10.90
N GLY A 27 -18.67 -0.77 -12.02
CA GLY A 27 -19.92 -1.50 -12.06
C GLY A 27 -19.71 -2.93 -11.60
N GLY A 28 -19.79 -3.16 -10.30
CA GLY A 28 -20.20 -4.44 -9.75
C GLY A 28 -21.64 -4.70 -10.20
N ALA A 29 -21.77 -5.33 -11.37
CA ALA A 29 -23.04 -5.82 -11.85
C ALA A 29 -23.53 -6.87 -10.83
N ALA A 30 -24.50 -6.46 -10.00
CA ALA A 30 -25.45 -7.41 -9.45
C ALA A 30 -25.99 -8.26 -10.61
N PRO A 31 -26.15 -9.59 -10.43
CA PRO A 31 -26.66 -10.46 -11.48
C PRO A 31 -28.00 -9.92 -11.93
N SER A 32 -28.02 -9.38 -13.14
CA SER A 32 -29.21 -8.84 -13.78
C SER A 32 -30.23 -9.97 -13.90
N PRO A 33 -31.51 -9.78 -13.51
CA PRO A 33 -32.57 -10.78 -13.65
C PRO A 33 -32.98 -11.05 -15.12
N ALA A 34 -32.12 -10.67 -16.08
CA ALA A 34 -32.28 -10.89 -17.51
C ALA A 34 -32.22 -12.39 -17.92
N GLY A 35 -31.88 -13.29 -16.99
CA GLY A 35 -31.96 -14.73 -17.23
C GLY A 35 -33.39 -15.25 -17.35
N ASP A 36 -34.35 -14.69 -16.61
CA ASP A 36 -35.70 -15.26 -16.54
C ASP A 36 -36.54 -15.04 -17.81
N GLU A 37 -36.34 -13.94 -18.52
CA GLU A 37 -37.07 -13.69 -19.77
C GLU A 37 -36.58 -14.55 -20.94
N ALA A 38 -35.29 -14.89 -20.95
CA ALA A 38 -34.72 -15.79 -21.96
C ALA A 38 -35.12 -17.27 -21.71
N ILE A 39 -35.42 -17.63 -20.46
CA ILE A 39 -35.77 -19.01 -20.07
C ILE A 39 -37.25 -19.33 -20.33
N ARG A 40 -38.16 -18.36 -20.23
CA ARG A 40 -39.62 -18.56 -20.48
C ARG A 40 -39.99 -19.19 -21.84
N PRO A 41 -39.44 -18.78 -23.00
CA PRO A 41 -39.76 -19.42 -24.27
C PRO A 41 -39.22 -20.85 -24.37
N LEU A 42 -38.13 -21.18 -23.67
CA LEU A 42 -37.61 -22.54 -23.59
C LEU A 42 -38.49 -23.42 -22.70
N GLN A 43 -38.96 -22.91 -21.56
CA GLN A 43 -39.92 -23.61 -20.69
C GLN A 43 -41.22 -23.96 -21.42
N ARG A 44 -41.80 -23.02 -22.20
CA ARG A 44 -43.00 -23.31 -23.01
C ARG A 44 -42.78 -24.40 -24.06
N LYS A 45 -41.60 -24.44 -24.68
CA LYS A 45 -41.26 -25.52 -25.63
C LYS A 45 -41.09 -26.86 -24.94
N ILE A 46 -40.53 -26.89 -23.73
CA ILE A 46 -40.41 -28.11 -22.92
C ILE A 46 -41.81 -28.63 -22.57
N GLU A 47 -42.71 -27.78 -22.07
CA GLU A 47 -44.10 -28.16 -21.76
C GLU A 47 -44.86 -28.67 -22.99
N GLU A 48 -44.64 -28.06 -24.16
CA GLU A 48 -45.28 -28.50 -25.41
C GLU A 48 -44.74 -29.87 -25.89
N LEU A 49 -43.43 -30.11 -25.73
CA LEU A 49 -42.81 -31.41 -26.04
C LEU A 49 -43.25 -32.49 -25.05
N GLU A 50 -43.38 -32.18 -23.77
CA GLU A 50 -43.90 -33.09 -22.74
C GLU A 50 -45.35 -33.48 -23.04
N ARG A 51 -46.21 -32.54 -23.48
CA ARG A 51 -47.58 -32.86 -23.91
C ARG A 51 -47.60 -33.77 -25.13
N LYS A 52 -46.77 -33.51 -26.14
CA LYS A 52 -46.68 -34.37 -27.34
C LYS A 52 -46.16 -35.77 -26.99
N LEU A 53 -45.20 -35.88 -26.08
CA LEU A 53 -44.73 -37.17 -25.58
C LEU A 53 -45.81 -37.92 -24.80
N ALA A 54 -46.59 -37.22 -23.97
CA ALA A 54 -47.70 -37.84 -23.24
C ALA A 54 -48.82 -38.31 -24.18
N GLU A 55 -49.13 -37.56 -25.24
CA GLU A 55 -50.10 -37.98 -26.27
C GLU A 55 -49.61 -39.21 -27.04
N LEU A 56 -48.31 -39.25 -27.42
CA LEU A 56 -47.72 -40.41 -28.08
C LEU A 56 -47.64 -41.64 -27.16
N ALA A 57 -47.33 -41.45 -25.87
CA ALA A 57 -47.32 -42.53 -24.89
C ALA A 57 -48.74 -43.10 -24.66
N LYS A 58 -49.77 -42.25 -24.68
CA LYS A 58 -51.18 -42.67 -24.60
C LYS A 58 -51.62 -43.42 -25.86
N ALA A 59 -51.13 -43.04 -27.03
CA ALA A 59 -51.40 -43.73 -28.29
C ALA A 59 -50.61 -45.05 -28.42
N ALA A 60 -49.48 -45.19 -27.72
CA ALA A 60 -48.63 -46.37 -27.70
C ALA A 60 -48.96 -47.35 -26.56
N ALA A 61 -50.04 -47.13 -25.80
CA ALA A 61 -50.53 -48.09 -24.82
C ALA A 61 -50.87 -49.40 -25.55
N PRO A 62 -50.21 -50.53 -25.21
CA PRO A 62 -50.45 -51.79 -25.89
C PRO A 62 -51.90 -52.25 -25.63
N PRO A 63 -52.59 -52.85 -26.63
CA PRO A 63 -53.84 -53.54 -26.37
C PRO A 63 -53.60 -54.63 -25.32
N ASP A 64 -54.53 -54.76 -24.37
CA ASP A 64 -54.50 -55.67 -23.21
C ASP A 64 -54.74 -57.14 -23.62
N ASP A 65 -54.06 -57.57 -24.70
CA ASP A 65 -54.05 -58.95 -25.19
C ASP A 65 -52.67 -59.51 -24.88
N GLY A 66 -52.61 -60.49 -23.98
CA GLY A 66 -51.39 -61.10 -23.41
C GLY A 66 -50.55 -61.90 -24.40
N GLU A 67 -50.16 -61.31 -25.53
CA GLU A 67 -49.19 -61.86 -26.45
C GLU A 67 -47.76 -61.72 -25.88
N PRO A 68 -46.93 -62.79 -25.95
CA PRO A 68 -45.56 -62.75 -25.46
C PRO A 68 -44.74 -61.69 -26.22
N PRO A 69 -43.76 -61.04 -25.56
CA PRO A 69 -43.03 -59.91 -26.13
C PRO A 69 -42.36 -60.30 -27.45
N ARG A 70 -42.81 -59.65 -28.53
CA ARG A 70 -42.20 -59.78 -29.86
C ARG A 70 -40.76 -59.30 -29.79
N ALA A 71 -39.84 -60.07 -30.38
CA ALA A 71 -38.44 -59.66 -30.48
C ALA A 71 -38.36 -58.25 -31.11
N PRO A 72 -37.53 -57.35 -30.56
CA PRO A 72 -37.41 -56.00 -31.06
C PRO A 72 -37.06 -56.02 -32.55
N SER A 73 -37.82 -55.28 -33.35
CA SER A 73 -37.57 -55.18 -34.78
C SER A 73 -36.19 -54.58 -35.06
N GLU A 74 -35.58 -54.90 -36.19
CA GLU A 74 -34.26 -54.36 -36.59
C GLU A 74 -34.23 -52.82 -36.58
N LEU A 75 -35.36 -52.19 -36.92
CA LEU A 75 -35.56 -50.75 -36.83
C LEU A 75 -35.45 -50.24 -35.39
N MET A 76 -36.06 -50.94 -34.42
CA MET A 76 -35.94 -50.59 -32.99
C MET A 76 -34.48 -50.66 -32.52
N MET A 77 -33.72 -51.67 -32.95
CA MET A 77 -32.29 -51.78 -32.63
C MET A 77 -31.48 -50.63 -33.24
N TYR A 78 -31.76 -50.25 -34.50
CA TYR A 78 -31.11 -49.10 -35.14
C TYR A 78 -31.44 -47.78 -34.41
N VAL A 79 -32.70 -47.57 -34.03
CA VAL A 79 -33.11 -46.37 -33.29
C VAL A 79 -32.44 -46.35 -31.91
N HIS A 80 -32.38 -47.48 -31.21
CA HIS A 80 -31.72 -47.57 -29.91
C HIS A 80 -30.22 -47.24 -29.98
N THR A 81 -29.48 -47.86 -30.91
CA THR A 81 -28.05 -47.55 -31.12
C THR A 81 -27.82 -46.09 -31.52
N ARG A 82 -28.73 -45.50 -32.30
CA ARG A 82 -28.66 -44.07 -32.65
C ARG A 82 -28.94 -43.17 -31.45
N MET A 83 -29.89 -43.54 -30.59
CA MET A 83 -30.17 -42.82 -29.34
C MET A 83 -28.96 -42.87 -28.41
N GLU A 84 -28.36 -44.04 -28.20
CA GLU A 84 -27.14 -44.18 -27.37
C GLU A 84 -25.98 -43.31 -27.88
N LEU A 85 -25.78 -43.24 -29.21
CA LEU A 85 -24.77 -42.37 -29.80
C LEU A 85 -25.06 -40.88 -29.58
N LEU A 86 -26.33 -40.47 -29.64
CA LEU A 86 -26.72 -39.09 -29.36
C LEU A 86 -26.59 -38.75 -27.87
N GLU A 87 -26.94 -39.67 -26.99
CA GLU A 87 -26.76 -39.53 -25.54
C GLU A 87 -25.28 -39.38 -25.18
N ARG A 88 -24.39 -40.21 -25.75
CA ARG A 88 -22.94 -40.07 -25.56
C ARG A 88 -22.42 -38.71 -26.04
N LYS A 89 -22.83 -38.26 -27.22
CA LYS A 89 -22.44 -36.93 -27.74
C LYS A 89 -22.95 -35.79 -26.87
N LEU A 90 -24.17 -35.91 -26.34
CA LEU A 90 -24.74 -34.93 -25.43
C LEU A 90 -23.97 -34.90 -24.10
N GLN A 91 -23.60 -36.06 -23.56
CA GLN A 91 -22.77 -36.17 -22.36
C GLN A 91 -21.36 -35.59 -22.58
N GLU A 92 -20.73 -35.86 -23.73
CA GLU A 92 -19.44 -35.27 -24.11
C GLU A 92 -19.53 -33.74 -24.21
N ALA A 93 -20.55 -33.21 -24.88
CA ALA A 93 -20.76 -31.77 -25.01
C ALA A 93 -21.05 -31.11 -23.65
N GLN A 94 -21.81 -31.76 -22.77
CA GLN A 94 -22.02 -31.28 -21.40
C GLN A 94 -20.73 -31.28 -20.58
N ALA A 95 -19.93 -32.35 -20.67
CA ALA A 95 -18.64 -32.43 -19.99
C ALA A 95 -17.66 -31.36 -20.50
N GLU A 96 -17.63 -31.11 -21.81
CA GLU A 96 -16.81 -30.05 -22.42
C GLU A 96 -17.27 -28.65 -21.98
N ALA A 97 -18.59 -28.39 -21.95
CA ALA A 97 -19.14 -27.14 -21.47
C ALA A 97 -18.77 -26.88 -19.99
N LEU A 98 -18.88 -27.89 -19.12
CA LEU A 98 -18.45 -27.78 -17.73
C LEU A 98 -16.95 -27.49 -17.60
N ARG A 99 -16.11 -28.15 -18.39
CA ARG A 99 -14.66 -27.86 -18.43
C ARG A 99 -14.38 -26.42 -18.87
N SER A 100 -15.07 -25.94 -19.91
CA SER A 100 -14.90 -24.56 -20.37
C SER A 100 -15.31 -23.52 -19.33
N ASN A 101 -16.37 -23.79 -18.55
CA ASN A 101 -16.82 -22.90 -17.47
C ASN A 101 -15.80 -22.85 -16.31
N LEU A 102 -15.20 -23.99 -15.96
CA LEU A 102 -14.13 -24.01 -14.96
C LEU A 102 -12.92 -23.18 -15.42
N LEU A 103 -12.49 -23.35 -16.68
CA LEU A 103 -11.40 -22.55 -17.25
C LEU A 103 -11.72 -21.05 -17.30
N LEU A 104 -12.97 -20.68 -17.57
CA LEU A 104 -13.41 -19.28 -17.55
C LEU A 104 -13.31 -18.70 -16.13
N HIS A 105 -13.77 -19.44 -15.11
CA HIS A 105 -13.64 -19.00 -13.72
C HIS A 105 -12.20 -18.90 -13.24
N GLU A 106 -11.31 -19.81 -13.67
CA GLU A 106 -9.88 -19.72 -13.40
C GLU A 106 -9.28 -18.44 -14.02
N ARG A 107 -9.63 -18.13 -15.27
CA ARG A 107 -9.21 -16.87 -15.92
C ARG A 107 -9.73 -15.63 -15.20
N GLU A 108 -10.98 -15.63 -14.76
CA GLU A 108 -11.53 -14.51 -13.98
C GLU A 108 -10.81 -14.32 -12.64
N ARG A 109 -10.45 -15.42 -11.95
CA ARG A 109 -9.68 -15.34 -10.71
C ARG A 109 -8.28 -14.79 -10.96
N ALA A 110 -7.58 -15.31 -11.95
CA ALA A 110 -6.27 -14.82 -12.34
C ALA A 110 -6.32 -13.33 -12.74
N GLN A 111 -7.37 -12.89 -13.43
CA GLN A 111 -7.57 -11.47 -13.77
C GLN A 111 -7.77 -10.60 -12.52
N ARG A 112 -8.57 -11.06 -11.53
CA ARG A 112 -8.77 -10.32 -10.28
C ARG A 112 -7.50 -10.27 -9.44
N GLU A 113 -6.71 -11.33 -9.42
CA GLU A 113 -5.41 -11.38 -8.75
C GLU A 113 -4.43 -10.41 -9.40
N ALA A 114 -4.30 -10.44 -10.73
CA ALA A 114 -3.48 -9.48 -11.47
C ALA A 114 -3.93 -8.02 -11.24
N GLN A 115 -5.23 -7.76 -11.14
CA GLN A 115 -5.75 -6.43 -10.81
C GLN A 115 -5.32 -5.97 -9.41
N LYS A 116 -5.41 -6.86 -8.41
CA LYS A 116 -4.94 -6.56 -7.05
C LYS A 116 -3.44 -6.29 -7.00
N GLU A 117 -2.64 -7.11 -7.69
CA GLU A 117 -1.19 -6.90 -7.80
C GLU A 117 -0.87 -5.54 -8.43
N VAL A 118 -1.60 -5.14 -9.48
CA VAL A 118 -1.45 -3.81 -10.10
C VAL A 118 -1.82 -2.69 -9.13
N GLU A 119 -2.90 -2.83 -8.35
CA GLU A 119 -3.30 -1.84 -7.33
C GLU A 119 -2.23 -1.71 -6.23
N ASP A 120 -1.65 -2.82 -5.77
CA ASP A 120 -0.58 -2.83 -4.78
C ASP A 120 0.70 -2.19 -5.34
N LEU A 121 1.03 -2.43 -6.61
CA LEU A 121 2.14 -1.74 -7.29
C LEU A 121 1.89 -0.24 -7.40
N PHE A 122 0.67 0.21 -7.70
CA PHE A 122 0.35 1.64 -7.70
C PHE A 122 0.47 2.26 -6.31
N ARG A 123 0.04 1.54 -5.26
CA ARG A 123 0.17 2.01 -3.87
C ARG A 123 1.64 2.17 -3.48
N THR A 124 2.47 1.16 -3.78
CA THR A 124 3.91 1.23 -3.48
C THR A 124 4.62 2.35 -4.25
N ILE A 125 4.27 2.58 -5.53
CA ILE A 125 4.81 3.71 -6.30
C ILE A 125 4.41 5.06 -5.68
N GLN A 126 3.17 5.21 -5.23
CA GLN A 126 2.71 6.44 -4.57
C GLN A 126 3.46 6.68 -3.25
N GLU A 127 3.68 5.63 -2.45
CA GLU A 127 4.46 5.70 -1.22
C GLU A 127 5.92 6.08 -1.49
N GLN A 128 6.55 5.51 -2.53
CA GLN A 128 7.91 5.88 -2.96
C GLN A 128 7.98 7.34 -3.43
N GLN A 129 7.01 7.82 -4.20
CA GLN A 129 6.95 9.23 -4.61
C GLN A 129 6.78 10.17 -3.41
N ARG A 130 5.99 9.76 -2.42
CA ARG A 130 5.82 10.51 -1.18
C ARG A 130 7.12 10.57 -0.38
N ALA A 131 7.82 9.44 -0.23
CA ALA A 131 9.13 9.38 0.41
C ALA A 131 10.16 10.27 -0.32
N ALA A 132 10.22 10.20 -1.65
CA ALA A 132 11.13 11.02 -2.45
C ALA A 132 10.88 12.53 -2.29
N ARG A 133 9.62 12.97 -2.15
CA ARG A 133 9.28 14.37 -1.86
C ARG A 133 9.72 14.81 -0.46
N PHE A 134 9.60 13.92 0.52
CA PHE A 134 10.11 14.19 1.87
C PHE A 134 11.64 14.29 1.87
N ASP A 135 12.32 13.40 1.16
CA ASP A 135 13.79 13.44 1.02
C ASP A 135 14.27 14.72 0.33
N SER A 136 13.57 15.19 -0.71
CA SER A 136 13.92 16.46 -1.35
C SER A 136 13.73 17.64 -0.39
N ALA A 137 12.62 17.67 0.37
CA ALA A 137 12.38 18.72 1.35
C ALA A 137 13.44 18.73 2.46
N LEU A 138 13.85 17.56 2.96
CA LEU A 138 14.93 17.45 3.95
C LEU A 138 16.27 17.94 3.41
N ARG A 139 16.61 17.67 2.14
CA ARG A 139 17.83 18.19 1.51
C ARG A 139 17.79 19.72 1.41
N ASP A 140 16.64 20.28 1.05
CA ASP A 140 16.46 21.73 0.99
C ASP A 140 16.63 22.38 2.37
N GLU A 141 16.03 21.79 3.42
CA GLU A 141 16.19 22.25 4.80
C GLU A 141 17.63 22.16 5.30
N VAL A 142 18.33 21.05 5.01
CA VAL A 142 19.75 20.88 5.35
C VAL A 142 20.60 21.92 4.64
N SER A 143 20.36 22.17 3.34
CA SER A 143 21.09 23.19 2.59
C SER A 143 20.83 24.61 3.14
N ALA A 144 19.59 24.91 3.54
CA ALA A 144 19.24 26.18 4.17
C ALA A 144 19.90 26.34 5.55
N ALA A 145 19.94 25.27 6.35
CA ALA A 145 20.63 25.26 7.64
C ALA A 145 22.14 25.46 7.48
N GLN A 146 22.77 24.82 6.47
CA GLN A 146 24.18 25.01 6.15
C GLN A 146 24.50 26.46 5.77
N ARG A 147 23.66 27.11 4.94
CA ARG A 147 23.83 28.54 4.62
C ARG A 147 23.74 29.42 5.85
N ARG A 148 22.77 29.15 6.75
CA ARG A 148 22.65 29.89 8.02
C ARG A 148 23.87 29.72 8.92
N ILE A 149 24.45 28.51 8.96
CA ILE A 149 25.69 28.26 9.72
C ILE A 149 26.84 29.10 9.13
N GLN A 150 27.02 29.08 7.80
CA GLN A 150 28.03 29.89 7.13
C GLN A 150 27.84 31.39 7.38
N ASP A 151 26.61 31.90 7.31
CA ASP A 151 26.30 33.30 7.63
C ASP A 151 26.65 33.66 9.08
N LEU A 152 26.39 32.75 10.02
CA LEU A 152 26.74 32.94 11.43
C LEU A 152 28.25 32.86 11.67
N GLU A 153 28.96 31.99 10.96
CA GLU A 153 30.42 31.90 11.00
C GLU A 153 31.05 33.21 10.52
N VAL A 154 30.60 33.76 9.39
CA VAL A 154 31.06 35.07 8.89
C VAL A 154 30.77 36.18 9.90
N ARG A 155 29.57 36.23 10.48
CA ARG A 155 29.24 37.23 11.52
C ARG A 155 30.10 37.09 12.77
N LEU A 156 30.45 35.87 13.15
CA LEU A 156 31.30 35.58 14.30
C LEU A 156 32.74 36.01 14.01
N GLU A 157 33.24 35.76 12.81
CA GLU A 157 34.53 36.26 12.34
C GLU A 157 34.58 37.80 12.32
N GLU A 158 33.56 38.46 11.75
CA GLU A 158 33.41 39.91 11.80
C GLU A 158 33.38 40.45 13.24
N ALA A 159 32.64 39.79 14.14
CA ALA A 159 32.59 40.17 15.54
C ALA A 159 33.95 40.01 16.23
N ARG A 160 34.67 38.92 15.94
CA ARG A 160 36.04 38.68 16.44
C ARG A 160 37.03 39.74 15.95
N LEU A 161 36.89 40.22 14.71
CA LEU A 161 37.70 41.33 14.18
C LEU A 161 37.39 42.64 14.90
N ARG A 162 36.12 42.91 15.18
CA ARG A 162 35.69 44.13 15.89
C ARG A 162 36.03 44.11 17.38
N SER A 163 36.10 42.94 18.01
CA SER A 163 36.47 42.80 19.41
C SER A 163 38.00 42.74 19.57
N VAL A 164 38.65 43.89 19.76
CA VAL A 164 40.02 43.93 20.31
C VAL A 164 39.91 43.87 21.83
N PRO A 165 40.53 42.90 22.52
CA PRO A 165 40.46 42.81 23.97
C PRO A 165 41.04 44.08 24.61
N VAL A 166 40.30 44.64 25.58
CA VAL A 166 40.62 45.92 26.23
C VAL A 166 42.03 45.93 26.80
N ASP A 167 42.51 44.81 27.35
CA ASP A 167 43.86 44.69 27.90
C ASP A 167 44.96 44.94 26.86
N GLN A 168 44.74 44.52 25.60
CA GLN A 168 45.68 44.76 24.52
C GLN A 168 45.69 46.24 24.10
N VAL A 169 44.52 46.89 24.07
CA VAL A 169 44.40 48.33 23.80
C VAL A 169 45.06 49.16 24.91
N VAL A 170 44.85 48.78 26.18
CA VAL A 170 45.46 49.46 27.34
C VAL A 170 46.97 49.29 27.36
N ARG A 171 47.51 48.15 26.91
CA ARG A 171 48.97 47.98 26.72
C ARG A 171 49.50 48.83 25.57
N ALA A 172 48.82 48.83 24.43
CA ALA A 172 49.19 49.66 23.27
C ALA A 172 49.21 51.16 23.59
N LEU A 173 48.32 51.64 24.47
CA LEU A 173 48.32 53.04 24.91
C LEU A 173 49.50 53.41 25.84
N LYS A 174 50.13 52.43 26.48
CA LYS A 174 51.22 52.64 27.45
C LYS A 174 52.61 52.45 26.84
N ASP A 175 52.73 51.72 25.74
CA ASP A 175 54.01 51.35 25.12
C ASP A 175 53.93 51.39 23.59
N ALA A 176 54.84 52.12 22.96
CA ALA A 176 54.89 52.30 21.51
C ALA A 176 55.17 50.98 20.77
N GLN A 177 55.98 50.08 21.33
CA GLN A 177 56.22 48.77 20.71
C GLN A 177 54.99 47.85 20.80
N ALA A 178 54.21 47.99 21.87
CA ALA A 178 52.93 47.29 22.01
C ALA A 178 51.87 47.81 21.02
N ALA A 179 51.96 49.07 20.60
CA ALA A 179 51.07 49.65 19.59
C ALA A 179 51.37 49.12 18.17
N GLU A 180 52.64 49.02 17.80
CA GLU A 180 53.05 48.46 16.49
C GLU A 180 52.70 46.97 16.35
N THR A 181 52.90 46.19 17.41
CA THR A 181 52.53 44.76 17.42
C THR A 181 51.02 44.56 17.31
N LEU A 182 50.23 45.39 18.00
CA LEU A 182 48.77 45.39 17.86
C LEU A 182 48.31 45.76 16.44
N ALA A 183 48.96 46.75 15.82
CA ALA A 183 48.64 47.17 14.46
C ALA A 183 48.90 46.05 13.44
N HIS A 184 50.04 45.35 13.53
CA HIS A 184 50.32 44.20 12.68
C HIS A 184 49.37 43.02 12.95
N GLU A 185 49.00 42.76 14.20
CA GLU A 185 48.05 41.70 14.52
C GLU A 185 46.64 41.99 13.94
N ILE A 186 46.21 43.25 13.95
CA ILE A 186 44.96 43.68 13.31
C ILE A 186 45.05 43.53 11.78
N GLU A 187 46.19 43.90 11.19
CA GLU A 187 46.42 43.79 9.74
C GLU A 187 46.44 42.32 9.27
N ASP A 188 47.08 41.42 10.01
CA ASP A 188 47.09 39.98 9.74
C ASP A 188 45.70 39.35 9.91
N ARG A 189 44.92 39.79 10.90
CA ARG A 189 43.53 39.34 11.10
C ARG A 189 42.64 39.80 9.94
N LEU A 190 42.80 41.03 9.45
CA LEU A 190 42.09 41.53 8.27
C LEU A 190 42.47 40.75 7.00
N ARG A 191 43.74 40.37 6.85
CA ARG A 191 44.21 39.55 5.73
C ARG A 191 43.63 38.14 5.74
N ARG A 192 43.53 37.50 6.92
CA ARG A 192 42.95 36.16 7.06
C ARG A 192 41.44 36.11 6.90
N ALA A 193 40.75 37.20 7.23
CA ALA A 193 39.30 37.33 7.07
C ALA A 193 38.86 37.72 5.66
N ALA A 194 39.80 38.01 4.75
CA ALA A 194 39.46 38.18 3.34
C ALA A 194 38.89 36.84 2.81
N PRO A 195 37.67 36.81 2.27
CA PRO A 195 36.99 35.58 1.91
C PRO A 195 37.84 34.78 0.93
N ALA A 196 38.11 33.52 1.25
CA ALA A 196 38.74 32.60 0.32
C ALA A 196 37.88 32.52 -0.96
N PRO A 197 38.49 32.49 -2.16
CA PRO A 197 37.74 32.35 -3.40
C PRO A 197 36.88 31.09 -3.32
N ALA A 198 35.60 31.22 -3.65
CA ALA A 198 34.62 30.16 -3.51
C ALA A 198 35.14 28.84 -4.13
N PRO A 199 34.98 27.69 -3.44
CA PRO A 199 35.37 26.41 -3.99
C PRO A 199 34.60 26.17 -5.29
N ALA A 200 35.34 25.79 -6.34
CA ALA A 200 34.76 25.48 -7.65
C ALA A 200 33.64 24.45 -7.51
N GLU A 201 32.46 24.79 -8.03
CA GLU A 201 31.31 23.88 -8.02
C GLU A 201 31.69 22.53 -8.67
N PRO A 202 31.27 21.40 -8.08
CA PRO A 202 31.52 20.09 -8.66
C PRO A 202 30.89 20.01 -10.07
N PRO A 203 31.57 19.36 -11.04
CA PRO A 203 31.07 19.29 -12.41
C PRO A 203 29.69 18.63 -12.44
N ALA A 204 28.72 19.34 -13.02
CA ALA A 204 27.37 18.86 -13.22
C ALA A 204 27.38 17.54 -14.02
N ALA A 205 26.62 16.55 -13.53
CA ALA A 205 26.45 15.28 -14.23
C ALA A 205 25.89 15.51 -15.65
N PRO A 206 26.39 14.79 -16.67
CA PRO A 206 25.97 14.99 -18.05
C PRO A 206 24.52 14.54 -18.24
N GLY A 207 23.59 15.48 -18.42
CA GLY A 207 22.21 15.17 -18.79
C GLY A 207 21.13 16.17 -18.39
N ALA A 208 21.40 17.13 -17.50
CA ALA A 208 20.43 18.16 -17.13
C ALA A 208 20.54 19.36 -18.08
N ALA A 209 19.50 19.60 -18.89
CA ALA A 209 19.39 20.80 -19.70
C ALA A 209 19.33 22.04 -18.78
N PRO A 210 20.07 23.13 -19.09
CA PRO A 210 20.11 24.31 -18.24
C PRO A 210 18.73 25.00 -18.20
N PRO A 211 18.22 25.40 -17.02
CA PRO A 211 17.08 26.30 -16.95
C PRO A 211 17.49 27.66 -17.52
N ALA A 212 16.60 28.24 -18.34
CA ALA A 212 16.81 29.54 -18.96
C ALA A 212 17.11 30.63 -17.92
N PRO A 213 18.04 31.57 -18.19
CA PRO A 213 18.36 32.66 -17.27
C PRO A 213 17.13 33.55 -17.07
N ALA A 214 16.73 33.72 -15.80
CA ALA A 214 15.72 34.69 -15.43
C ALA A 214 16.23 36.12 -15.70
N PRO A 215 15.38 37.03 -16.19
CA PRO A 215 15.79 38.41 -16.45
C PRO A 215 16.20 39.10 -15.14
N GLU A 216 17.36 39.76 -15.17
CA GLU A 216 17.87 40.53 -14.05
C GLU A 216 16.87 41.64 -13.64
N PRO A 217 16.59 41.79 -12.33
CA PRO A 217 15.76 42.90 -11.86
C PRO A 217 16.52 44.23 -12.04
N PRO A 218 15.84 45.31 -12.47
CA PRO A 218 16.47 46.60 -12.66
C PRO A 218 17.00 47.16 -11.33
N ALA A 219 18.18 47.77 -11.39
CA ALA A 219 18.88 48.36 -10.25
C ALA A 219 17.99 49.38 -9.50
N PRO A 220 17.96 49.34 -8.15
CA PRO A 220 17.19 50.31 -7.38
C PRO A 220 17.80 51.71 -7.50
N PRO A 221 16.98 52.77 -7.60
CA PRO A 221 17.47 54.14 -7.71
C PRO A 221 18.18 54.60 -6.41
N PRO A 222 19.14 55.54 -6.51
CA PRO A 222 19.85 56.07 -5.35
C PRO A 222 18.90 56.83 -4.42
N SER A 223 18.86 56.43 -3.15
CA SER A 223 18.07 57.09 -2.11
C SER A 223 18.56 58.52 -1.87
N PRO A 224 17.66 59.52 -1.84
CA PRO A 224 18.03 60.91 -1.61
C PRO A 224 18.54 61.13 -0.17
N PRO A 225 19.55 61.98 0.04
CA PRO A 225 20.04 62.32 1.37
C PRO A 225 19.13 63.36 2.01
N GLY A 226 18.56 63.03 3.17
CA GLY A 226 18.08 64.02 4.13
C GLY A 226 16.56 64.05 4.33
N PHE A 227 16.06 63.22 5.25
CA PHE A 227 14.91 63.52 6.12
C PHE A 227 15.05 62.61 7.35
N ARG A 228 16.01 62.95 8.21
CA ARG A 228 16.25 62.27 9.49
C ARG A 228 15.39 62.93 10.56
N ASP A 229 14.48 62.12 11.14
CA ASP A 229 14.20 62.02 12.59
C ASP A 229 12.71 62.05 13.02
N SER A 230 11.74 62.43 12.17
CA SER A 230 10.31 62.34 12.54
C SER A 230 9.52 61.27 11.78
N GLY A 231 9.90 60.91 10.55
CA GLY A 231 9.24 59.86 9.76
C GLY A 231 9.64 58.43 10.15
N THR A 232 10.81 58.26 10.75
CA THR A 232 11.34 56.95 11.19
C THR A 232 10.48 56.30 12.28
N ALA A 233 9.93 57.09 13.20
CA ALA A 233 9.06 56.59 14.26
C ALA A 233 7.74 56.00 13.70
N LEU A 234 7.12 56.67 12.72
CA LEU A 234 5.89 56.17 12.08
C LEU A 234 6.13 54.89 11.27
N VAL A 235 7.26 54.81 10.56
CA VAL A 235 7.64 53.59 9.82
C VAL A 235 7.92 52.43 10.77
N LEU A 236 8.56 52.69 11.92
CA LEU A 236 8.78 51.67 12.94
C LEU A 236 7.47 51.20 13.58
N MET A 237 6.54 52.11 13.89
CA MET A 237 5.21 51.76 14.43
C MET A 237 4.39 50.93 13.44
N ALA A 238 4.41 51.27 12.15
CA ALA A 238 3.77 50.47 11.10
C ALA A 238 4.38 49.07 11.01
N LYS A 239 5.72 48.97 11.08
CA LYS A 239 6.42 47.68 11.07
C LYS A 239 6.15 46.84 12.31
N ILE A 240 6.01 47.46 13.48
CA ILE A 240 5.60 46.78 14.72
C ILE A 240 4.18 46.22 14.57
N ALA A 241 3.24 47.01 14.05
CA ALA A 241 1.87 46.56 13.82
C ALA A 241 1.80 45.40 12.81
N ASP A 242 2.60 45.44 11.73
CA ASP A 242 2.71 44.33 10.77
C ASP A 242 3.30 43.07 11.41
N LEU A 243 4.32 43.21 12.26
CA LEU A 243 4.90 42.08 12.99
C LEU A 243 3.93 41.49 14.03
N GLU A 244 3.16 42.32 14.72
CA GLU A 244 2.10 41.89 15.63
C GLU A 244 1.02 41.10 14.88
N ARG A 245 0.62 41.59 13.71
CA ARG A 245 -0.32 40.88 12.83
C ARG A 245 0.23 39.55 12.35
N GLN A 246 1.49 39.49 11.92
CA GLN A 246 2.14 38.23 11.52
C GLN A 246 2.27 37.25 12.70
N LEU A 247 2.51 37.74 13.92
CA LEU A 247 2.51 36.91 15.12
C LEU A 247 1.11 36.36 15.43
N GLU A 248 0.06 37.15 15.25
CA GLU A 248 -1.33 36.70 15.42
C GLU A 248 -1.71 35.65 14.36
N GLU A 249 -1.36 35.89 13.10
CA GLU A 249 -1.61 34.96 11.98
C GLU A 249 -0.88 33.62 12.21
N THR A 250 0.41 33.65 12.58
CA THR A 250 1.17 32.41 12.87
C THR A 250 0.68 31.69 14.13
N ARG A 251 0.15 32.40 15.13
CA ARG A 251 -0.54 31.76 16.28
C ARG A 251 -1.82 31.07 15.84
N GLY A 252 -2.63 31.74 15.02
CA GLY A 252 -3.86 31.19 14.45
C GLY A 252 -3.61 29.95 13.59
N GLU A 253 -2.55 29.94 12.78
CA GLU A 253 -2.14 28.77 11.99
C GLU A 253 -1.75 27.60 12.89
N ARG A 254 -0.95 27.83 13.94
CA ARG A 254 -0.58 26.75 14.88
C ARG A 254 -1.78 26.18 15.62
N ASP A 255 -2.75 27.00 16.00
CA ASP A 255 -3.96 26.51 16.66
C ASP A 255 -4.88 25.74 15.69
N GLN A 256 -4.92 26.13 14.42
CA GLN A 256 -5.57 25.34 13.36
C GLN A 256 -4.85 24.00 13.13
N GLU A 257 -3.53 23.99 13.10
CA GLU A 257 -2.74 22.75 12.99
C GLU A 257 -2.97 21.82 14.18
N ARG A 258 -2.95 22.36 15.41
CA ARG A 258 -3.28 21.58 16.62
C ARG A 258 -4.68 21.00 16.54
N SER A 259 -5.65 21.77 16.06
CA SER A 259 -7.03 21.31 15.91
C SER A 259 -7.15 20.21 14.85
N ARG A 260 -6.49 20.36 13.69
CA ARG A 260 -6.44 19.33 12.64
C ARG A 260 -5.75 18.06 13.14
N ARG A 261 -4.65 18.20 13.88
CA ARG A 261 -3.95 17.07 14.48
C ARG A 261 -4.83 16.34 15.49
N ALA A 262 -5.51 17.06 16.37
CA ALA A 262 -6.44 16.47 17.33
C ALA A 262 -7.62 15.75 16.63
N GLN A 263 -8.15 16.32 15.55
CA GLN A 263 -9.18 15.66 14.73
C GLN A 263 -8.66 14.37 14.10
N TRP A 264 -7.50 14.42 13.46
CA TRP A 264 -6.86 13.24 12.87
C TRP A 264 -6.53 12.16 13.92
N GLU A 265 -6.02 12.54 15.09
CA GLU A 265 -5.76 11.61 16.20
C GLU A 265 -7.06 10.92 16.67
N ASN A 266 -8.17 11.67 16.79
CA ASN A 266 -9.47 11.10 17.13
C ASN A 266 -10.02 10.17 16.04
N GLU A 267 -9.85 10.51 14.76
CA GLU A 267 -10.24 9.67 13.63
C GLU A 267 -9.45 8.35 13.60
N VAL A 268 -8.13 8.40 13.85
CA VAL A 268 -7.28 7.21 13.91
C VAL A 268 -7.68 6.32 15.09
N VAL A 269 -7.89 6.89 16.28
CA VAL A 269 -8.35 6.12 17.44
C VAL A 269 -9.72 5.49 17.18
N GLY A 270 -10.65 6.23 16.55
CA GLY A 270 -11.95 5.72 16.14
C GLY A 270 -11.85 4.57 15.13
N ALA A 271 -11.00 4.72 14.10
CA ALA A 271 -10.78 3.69 13.09
C ALA A 271 -10.16 2.42 13.68
N ILE A 272 -9.23 2.55 14.64
CA ILE A 272 -8.64 1.43 15.36
C ILE A 272 -9.70 0.72 16.21
N ALA A 273 -10.54 1.46 16.93
CA ALA A 273 -11.63 0.88 17.73
C ALA A 273 -12.66 0.15 16.84
N GLU A 274 -13.06 0.73 15.70
CA GLU A 274 -13.94 0.08 14.73
C GLU A 274 -13.32 -1.16 14.08
N ALA A 275 -12.01 -1.16 13.87
CA ALA A 275 -11.28 -2.32 13.36
C ALA A 275 -11.22 -3.44 14.41
N ASP A 276 -10.94 -3.11 15.67
CA ASP A 276 -10.96 -4.04 16.80
C ASP A 276 -12.37 -4.63 17.00
N ASP A 277 -13.42 -3.82 16.93
CA ASP A 277 -14.80 -4.29 17.03
C ASP A 277 -15.22 -5.19 15.86
N ARG A 278 -14.78 -4.87 14.64
CA ARG A 278 -14.99 -5.74 13.46
C ARG A 278 -14.26 -7.05 13.62
N TRP A 279 -13.02 -7.01 14.08
CA TRP A 279 -12.20 -8.18 14.32
C TRP A 279 -12.79 -9.06 15.44
N LYS A 280 -13.25 -8.49 16.55
CA LYS A 280 -14.02 -9.20 17.59
C LYS A 280 -15.30 -9.83 17.05
N ARG A 281 -16.05 -9.10 16.22
CA ARG A 281 -17.28 -9.60 15.58
C ARG A 281 -17.04 -10.73 14.59
N SER A 282 -15.90 -10.75 13.91
CA SER A 282 -15.50 -11.87 13.04
C SER A 282 -14.93 -13.07 13.80
N GLY A 283 -15.14 -13.17 15.12
CA GLY A 283 -14.63 -14.25 15.96
C GLY A 283 -13.23 -14.02 16.53
N GLY A 284 -12.65 -12.83 16.34
CA GLY A 284 -11.46 -12.35 17.05
C GLY A 284 -10.25 -13.28 16.95
N ILE A 285 -9.49 -13.37 18.05
CA ILE A 285 -8.35 -14.28 18.18
C ILE A 285 -8.82 -15.75 17.94
N GLN A 286 -10.07 -16.12 18.23
CA GLN A 286 -10.51 -17.51 18.09
C GLN A 286 -10.42 -17.98 16.64
N VAL A 287 -10.77 -17.14 15.66
CA VAL A 287 -10.62 -17.47 14.23
C VAL A 287 -9.15 -17.58 13.82
N THR A 288 -8.27 -16.75 14.39
CA THR A 288 -6.82 -16.90 14.13
C THR A 288 -6.26 -18.20 14.70
N ILE A 289 -6.81 -18.69 15.82
CA ILE A 289 -6.39 -19.95 16.44
C ILE A 289 -6.96 -21.14 15.68
N GLU A 290 -8.21 -21.09 15.27
CA GLU A 290 -8.81 -22.12 14.42
C GLU A 290 -8.01 -22.25 13.12
N ALA A 291 -7.69 -21.13 12.45
CA ALA A 291 -6.82 -21.13 11.28
C ALA A 291 -5.40 -21.66 11.57
N ALA A 292 -4.81 -21.30 12.72
CA ALA A 292 -3.52 -21.83 13.15
C ALA A 292 -3.57 -23.35 13.36
N LEU A 293 -4.62 -23.86 14.00
CA LEU A 293 -4.83 -25.29 14.23
C LEU A 293 -5.08 -26.07 12.93
N GLU A 294 -5.85 -25.51 12.00
CA GLU A 294 -6.03 -26.09 10.66
C GLU A 294 -4.72 -26.12 9.87
N THR A 295 -3.92 -25.06 9.97
CA THR A 295 -2.58 -24.99 9.38
C THR A 295 -1.65 -26.05 10.00
N MET A 296 -1.68 -26.21 11.32
CA MET A 296 -0.93 -27.27 12.01
C MET A 296 -1.38 -28.66 11.56
N ALA A 297 -2.68 -28.90 11.46
CA ALA A 297 -3.22 -30.19 11.01
C ALA A 297 -2.78 -30.53 9.58
N SER A 298 -2.79 -29.54 8.68
CA SER A 298 -2.33 -29.68 7.29
C SER A 298 -0.83 -29.91 7.21
N ALA A 299 -0.03 -29.11 7.93
CA ALA A 299 1.43 -29.27 7.99
C ALA A 299 1.85 -30.63 8.58
N LEU A 300 1.12 -31.17 9.56
CA LEU A 300 1.36 -32.52 10.08
C LEU A 300 1.08 -33.61 9.05
N LYS A 301 0.01 -33.48 8.25
CA LYS A 301 -0.29 -34.44 7.16
C LYS A 301 0.80 -34.41 6.10
N GLU A 302 1.21 -33.21 5.67
CA GLU A 302 2.29 -33.06 4.70
C GLU A 302 3.63 -33.56 5.21
N ARG A 303 3.93 -33.34 6.50
CA ARG A 303 5.16 -33.83 7.10
C ARG A 303 5.21 -35.35 7.10
N LYS A 304 4.10 -36.01 7.45
CA LYS A 304 4.00 -37.48 7.38
C LYS A 304 4.18 -38.00 5.96
N ALA A 305 3.64 -37.30 4.95
CA ALA A 305 3.86 -37.66 3.56
C ALA A 305 5.33 -37.50 3.15
N ALA A 306 5.98 -36.40 3.54
CA ALA A 306 7.41 -36.18 3.28
C ALA A 306 8.31 -37.19 4.03
N GLU A 307 7.94 -37.60 5.25
CA GLU A 307 8.62 -38.67 6.00
C GLU A 307 8.47 -40.03 5.30
N ALA A 308 7.29 -40.33 4.73
CA ALA A 308 7.09 -41.54 3.92
C ALA A 308 7.96 -41.50 2.65
N GLU A 309 7.98 -40.39 1.91
CA GLU A 309 8.84 -40.20 0.73
C GLU A 309 10.34 -40.34 1.07
N LEU A 310 10.77 -39.80 2.21
CA LEU A 310 12.14 -39.93 2.70
C LEU A 310 12.50 -41.39 2.99
N ASN A 311 11.63 -42.12 3.69
CA ASN A 311 11.84 -43.54 4.01
C ASN A 311 11.86 -44.40 2.74
N ASP A 312 10.99 -44.11 1.76
CA ASP A 312 10.97 -44.77 0.46
C ASP A 312 12.26 -44.51 -0.32
N ALA A 313 12.75 -43.26 -0.34
CA ALA A 313 14.01 -42.93 -1.00
C ALA A 313 15.22 -43.58 -0.32
N LEU A 314 15.23 -43.66 1.02
CA LEU A 314 16.28 -44.33 1.79
C LEU A 314 16.29 -45.85 1.57
N THR A 315 15.12 -46.49 1.52
CA THR A 315 15.02 -47.93 1.23
C THR A 315 15.46 -48.25 -0.19
N GLN A 316 15.11 -47.40 -1.17
CA GLN A 316 15.62 -47.49 -2.55
C GLN A 316 17.15 -47.34 -2.59
N ALA A 317 17.70 -46.35 -1.89
CA ALA A 317 19.14 -46.11 -1.86
C ALA A 317 19.92 -47.28 -1.21
N GLN A 318 19.33 -47.95 -0.21
CA GLN A 318 19.93 -49.14 0.41
C GLN A 318 19.88 -50.38 -0.50
N ALA A 319 18.87 -50.48 -1.36
CA ALA A 319 18.73 -51.60 -2.30
C ALA A 319 19.64 -51.46 -3.53
N GLU A 320 20.11 -50.25 -3.85
CA GLU A 320 20.95 -50.02 -5.01
C GLU A 320 22.43 -50.34 -4.78
N PRO A 321 23.10 -50.97 -5.77
CA PRO A 321 24.53 -51.24 -5.67
C PRO A 321 25.35 -49.93 -5.76
N PRO A 322 26.51 -49.87 -5.08
CA PRO A 322 27.38 -48.70 -5.13
C PRO A 322 27.83 -48.42 -6.56
N GLY A 323 27.68 -47.16 -7.02
CA GLY A 323 27.97 -46.74 -8.39
C GLY A 323 26.78 -46.79 -9.36
N SER A 324 25.57 -47.07 -8.86
CA SER A 324 24.32 -46.93 -9.62
C SER A 324 24.14 -45.51 -10.17
N VAL A 325 23.62 -45.42 -11.40
CA VAL A 325 23.26 -44.14 -12.05
C VAL A 325 22.15 -43.40 -11.28
N MET A 326 21.37 -44.12 -10.47
CA MET A 326 20.26 -43.57 -9.69
C MET A 326 20.69 -43.01 -8.32
N ASP A 327 21.89 -43.33 -7.81
CA ASP A 327 22.42 -42.80 -6.54
C ASP A 327 22.36 -41.25 -6.43
N PRO A 328 22.83 -40.46 -7.43
CA PRO A 328 22.73 -39.00 -7.34
C PRO A 328 21.28 -38.50 -7.30
N VAL A 329 20.36 -39.17 -8.00
CA VAL A 329 18.93 -38.79 -8.02
C VAL A 329 18.30 -39.08 -6.66
N LEU A 330 18.59 -40.24 -6.07
CA LEU A 330 18.09 -40.61 -4.74
C LEU A 330 18.63 -39.68 -3.66
N ARG A 331 19.91 -39.27 -3.72
CA ARG A 331 20.47 -38.28 -2.81
C ARG A 331 19.76 -36.93 -2.88
N VAL A 332 19.49 -36.42 -4.08
CA VAL A 332 18.73 -35.17 -4.27
C VAL A 332 17.31 -35.29 -3.71
N ARG A 333 16.64 -36.43 -3.91
CA ARG A 333 15.30 -36.68 -3.34
C ARG A 333 15.33 -36.74 -1.81
N ILE A 334 16.34 -37.39 -1.23
CA ILE A 334 16.54 -37.46 0.22
C ILE A 334 16.74 -36.06 0.80
N THR A 335 17.63 -35.24 0.21
CA THR A 335 17.88 -33.87 0.70
C THR A 335 16.65 -32.99 0.56
N ALA A 336 15.91 -33.08 -0.56
CA ALA A 336 14.68 -32.31 -0.76
C ALA A 336 13.59 -32.70 0.25
N ALA A 337 13.41 -33.98 0.54
CA ALA A 337 12.46 -34.44 1.56
C ALA A 337 12.85 -33.97 2.97
N GLN A 338 14.15 -34.00 3.30
CA GLN A 338 14.66 -33.47 4.57
C GLN A 338 14.42 -31.96 4.73
N GLU A 339 14.72 -31.17 3.70
CA GLU A 339 14.45 -29.72 3.71
C GLU A 339 12.95 -29.42 3.86
N ARG A 340 12.10 -30.19 3.18
CA ARG A 340 10.64 -30.06 3.31
C ARG A 340 10.17 -30.36 4.73
N ILE A 341 10.68 -31.43 5.35
CA ILE A 341 10.38 -31.76 6.75
C ILE A 341 10.82 -30.63 7.69
N ALA A 342 12.01 -30.06 7.49
CA ALA A 342 12.53 -28.97 8.32
C ALA A 342 11.64 -27.71 8.24
N ARG A 343 11.22 -27.30 7.03
CA ARG A 343 10.30 -26.15 6.84
C ARG A 343 8.93 -26.37 7.47
N LEU A 344 8.38 -27.58 7.33
CA LEU A 344 7.11 -27.95 7.97
C LEU A 344 7.24 -27.93 9.50
N GLN A 345 8.38 -28.34 10.05
CA GLN A 345 8.65 -28.29 11.48
C GLN A 345 8.74 -26.85 12.00
N GLU A 346 9.38 -25.93 11.28
CA GLU A 346 9.41 -24.51 11.63
C GLU A 346 8.00 -23.90 11.62
N THR A 347 7.20 -24.24 10.60
CA THR A 347 5.79 -23.82 10.51
C THR A 347 5.00 -24.32 11.72
N LEU A 348 5.15 -25.60 12.09
CA LEU A 348 4.49 -26.18 13.26
C LEU A 348 4.92 -25.51 14.57
N GLN A 349 6.20 -25.17 14.72
CA GLN A 349 6.70 -24.46 15.90
C GLN A 349 6.14 -23.05 16.01
N GLY A 350 6.06 -22.31 14.89
CA GLY A 350 5.47 -20.97 14.86
C GLY A 350 3.99 -20.97 15.24
N GLN A 351 3.21 -21.90 14.68
CA GLN A 351 1.79 -22.02 15.01
C GLN A 351 1.58 -22.50 16.46
N LEU A 352 2.40 -23.44 16.95
CA LEU A 352 2.34 -23.90 18.34
C LEU A 352 2.64 -22.75 19.32
N ALA A 353 3.64 -21.91 19.04
CA ALA A 353 3.96 -20.75 19.85
C ALA A 353 2.82 -19.74 19.91
N MET A 354 2.13 -19.50 18.79
CA MET A 354 0.94 -18.65 18.72
C MET A 354 -0.19 -19.20 19.61
N VAL A 355 -0.49 -20.49 19.49
CA VAL A 355 -1.53 -21.15 20.30
C VAL A 355 -1.16 -21.14 21.79
N GLN A 356 0.09 -21.41 22.14
CA GLN A 356 0.56 -21.35 23.53
C GLN A 356 0.49 -19.94 24.12
N GLY A 357 0.86 -18.91 23.35
CA GLY A 357 0.74 -17.51 23.76
C GLY A 357 -0.71 -17.14 24.08
N TRP A 358 -1.65 -17.59 23.26
CA TRP A 358 -3.07 -17.40 23.57
C TRP A 358 -3.54 -18.15 24.82
N ILE A 359 -3.13 -19.42 25.00
CA ILE A 359 -3.48 -20.19 26.20
C ILE A 359 -2.95 -19.48 27.46
N GLN A 360 -1.74 -18.92 27.41
CA GLN A 360 -1.16 -18.17 28.53
C GLN A 360 -1.90 -16.86 28.81
N GLN A 361 -2.40 -16.18 27.78
CA GLN A 361 -3.15 -14.93 27.94
C GLN A 361 -4.57 -15.13 28.49
N ASN A 362 -5.16 -16.32 28.31
CA ASN A 362 -6.53 -16.63 28.76
C ASN A 362 -6.60 -17.56 29.99
N ARG A 363 -5.45 -17.88 30.59
CA ARG A 363 -5.36 -18.50 31.92
C ARG A 363 -5.18 -17.43 32.97
#